data_AF-A0A6P6UX38-F1
#
_entry.id   AF-A0A6P6UX38-F1
#
_cell.length_a   1.000
_cell.length_b   1.000
_cell.length_c   1.000
_cell.angle_alpha   90.00
_cell.angle_beta   90.00
_cell.angle_gamma   90.00
#
_symmetry.space_group_name_H-M   'P 1'
#
loop_
_entity.id
_entity.type
_entity.pdbx_description
1 polymer ?
#
loop_
_entity_poly.entity_id
_entity_poly.type
_entity_poly.pdbx_seq_one_letter_code
_entity_poly.pdbx_strand_id
1 'polypeptide(L)'
;MEDYLQYMRTLRTQMTEVEDQAAKLSAQQQIHLTTIRNLERDLDFVKNETKRVKEEKDRIMKEKGLICSQILEKQRKITSLELDSSTLNQTLDLMQHERVTQSTKLLEKSSYYTKVADDIITELKDQQGWIIANKCSFLDTENGLVGNNITREICETEESQGNIMKSLLMKFDAAKAELDQMVQMKYNLVLENSKIKHAMELVKGKLNEYKPELREMNIELLDEELQVLLSDKSGEAEFLQALQLQIMTLKEISHPVKCSCGEEYRVELGAYGEA
;
A
#
# COMPACT_ATOMS: atom_id res chain seq x y z
N MET A 1 98.52 47.85 40.19
CA MET A 1 97.53 48.40 39.23
C MET A 1 97.16 47.35 38.18
N GLU A 2 98.13 46.58 37.68
CA GLU A 2 97.93 45.46 36.74
C GLU A 2 96.99 44.35 37.28
N ASP A 3 97.16 43.92 38.53
CA ASP A 3 96.33 42.85 39.12
C ASP A 3 94.84 43.24 39.19
N TYR A 4 94.55 44.50 39.51
CA TYR A 4 93.19 45.03 39.51
C TYR A 4 92.56 45.00 38.11
N LEU A 5 93.33 45.40 37.08
CA LEU A 5 92.90 45.33 35.69
C LEU A 5 92.66 43.88 35.24
N GLN A 6 93.51 42.94 35.67
CA GLN A 6 93.34 41.51 35.41
C GLN A 6 92.04 40.99 36.05
N TYR A 7 91.76 41.32 37.31
CA TYR A 7 90.50 40.98 37.97
C TYR A 7 89.27 41.55 37.24
N MET A 8 89.33 42.80 36.81
CA MET A 8 88.22 43.43 36.06
C MET A 8 87.97 42.76 34.70
N ARG A 9 89.02 42.33 33.98
CA ARG A 9 88.87 41.55 32.74
C ARG A 9 88.24 40.18 33.00
N THR A 10 88.69 39.48 34.05
CA THR A 10 88.11 38.18 34.44
C THR A 10 86.62 38.32 34.78
N LEU A 11 86.25 39.31 35.60
CA LEU A 11 84.86 39.56 35.98
C LEU A 11 83.99 39.88 34.75
N ARG A 12 84.48 40.72 33.83
CA ARG A 12 83.77 41.02 32.58
C ARG A 12 83.55 39.77 31.72
N THR A 13 84.57 38.92 31.62
CA THR A 13 84.48 37.66 30.85
C THR A 13 83.43 36.74 31.46
N GLN A 14 83.44 36.57 32.79
CA GLN A 14 82.44 35.79 33.52
C GLN A 14 81.02 36.36 33.40
N MET A 15 80.86 37.69 33.49
CA MET A 15 79.56 38.34 33.24
C MET A 15 79.05 38.05 31.83
N THR A 16 79.91 38.18 30.81
CA THR A 16 79.54 37.94 29.42
C THR A 16 79.12 36.47 29.21
N GLU A 17 79.87 35.53 29.80
CA GLU A 17 79.56 34.10 29.71
C GLU A 17 78.23 33.74 30.39
N VAL A 18 77.93 34.37 31.53
CA VAL A 18 76.63 34.23 32.22
C VAL A 18 75.49 34.84 31.39
N GLU A 19 75.69 36.01 30.79
CA GLU A 19 74.71 36.67 29.91
C GLU A 19 74.41 35.81 28.67
N ASP A 20 75.44 35.28 28.00
CA ASP A 20 75.29 34.38 26.85
C ASP A 20 74.55 33.09 27.23
N GLN A 21 74.87 32.52 28.40
CA GLN A 21 74.21 31.33 28.90
C GLN A 21 72.75 31.60 29.27
N ALA A 22 72.44 32.77 29.86
CA ALA A 22 71.09 33.20 30.14
C ALA A 22 70.27 33.40 28.85
N ALA A 23 70.86 34.02 27.82
CA ALA A 23 70.22 34.20 26.52
C ALA A 23 69.91 32.85 25.85
N LYS A 24 70.86 31.90 25.88
CA LYS A 24 70.67 30.55 25.35
C LYS A 24 69.56 29.79 26.09
N LEU A 25 69.55 29.84 27.42
CA LEU A 25 68.52 29.21 28.24
C LEU A 25 67.13 29.82 27.97
N SER A 26 67.05 31.15 27.83
CA SER A 26 65.81 31.86 27.51
C SER A 26 65.26 31.44 26.14
N ALA A 27 66.12 31.35 25.12
CA ALA A 27 65.73 30.88 23.79
C ALA A 27 65.23 29.43 23.81
N GLN A 28 65.92 28.53 24.52
CA GLN A 28 65.49 27.14 24.69
C GLN A 28 64.14 27.05 25.41
N GLN A 29 63.95 27.84 26.48
CA GLN A 29 62.69 27.88 27.22
C GLN A 29 61.54 28.36 26.35
N GLN A 30 61.76 29.34 25.48
CA GLN A 30 60.74 29.83 24.55
C GLN A 30 60.36 28.78 23.48
N ILE A 31 61.35 28.00 23.00
CA ILE A 31 61.11 26.86 22.10
C ILE A 31 60.25 25.80 22.81
N HIS A 32 60.60 25.44 24.05
CA HIS A 32 59.83 24.47 24.83
C HIS A 32 58.40 24.96 25.11
N LEU A 33 58.20 26.22 25.51
CA LEU A 33 56.89 26.81 25.72
C LEU A 33 56.03 26.77 24.45
N THR A 34 56.62 27.10 23.30
CA THR A 34 55.90 27.06 22.01
C THR A 34 55.51 25.62 21.65
N THR A 35 56.41 24.67 21.90
CA THR A 35 56.15 23.24 21.65
C THR A 35 55.03 22.71 22.54
N ILE A 36 55.05 23.03 23.84
CA ILE A 36 53.99 22.64 24.79
C ILE A 36 52.64 23.20 24.33
N ARG A 37 52.57 24.49 23.99
CA ARG A 37 51.33 25.12 23.50
C ARG A 37 50.80 24.49 22.21
N ASN A 38 51.68 24.03 21.31
CA ASN A 38 51.27 23.31 20.12
C ASN A 38 50.67 21.95 20.49
N LEU A 39 51.35 21.19 21.35
CA LEU A 39 50.88 19.88 21.80
C LEU A 39 49.55 19.96 22.57
N GLU A 40 49.35 21.00 23.39
CA GLU A 40 48.08 21.27 24.07
C GLU A 40 46.93 21.46 23.08
N ARG A 41 47.14 22.25 22.02
CA ARG A 41 46.17 22.44 20.94
C ARG A 41 45.86 21.14 20.20
N ASP A 42 46.88 20.34 19.90
CA ASP A 42 46.71 19.06 19.23
C ASP A 42 45.94 18.07 20.13
N LEU A 43 46.20 18.08 21.43
CA LEU A 43 45.47 17.27 22.42
C LEU A 43 43.98 17.65 22.48
N ASP A 44 43.69 18.95 22.51
CA ASP A 44 42.31 19.44 22.49
C ASP A 44 41.60 19.09 21.18
N PHE A 45 42.30 19.18 20.05
CA PHE A 45 41.79 18.75 18.76
C PHE A 45 41.44 17.26 18.76
N VAL A 46 42.39 16.39 19.17
CA VAL A 46 42.17 14.94 19.24
C VAL A 46 41.03 14.59 20.19
N LYS A 47 40.91 15.29 21.32
CA LYS A 47 39.82 15.09 22.28
C LYS A 47 38.45 15.42 21.68
N ASN A 48 38.34 16.54 20.98
CA ASN A 48 37.11 16.95 20.29
C ASN A 48 36.76 15.97 19.16
N GLU A 49 37.76 15.54 18.39
CA GLU A 49 37.57 14.59 17.31
C GLU A 49 37.12 13.22 17.83
N THR A 50 37.70 12.75 18.94
CA THR A 50 37.30 11.51 19.63
C THR A 50 35.84 11.59 20.10
N LYS A 51 35.41 12.74 20.63
CA LYS A 51 34.01 12.96 21.02
C LYS A 51 33.07 12.87 19.81
N ARG A 52 33.43 13.52 18.71
CA ARG A 52 32.66 13.49 17.45
C ARG A 52 32.50 12.07 16.90
N VAL A 53 33.60 11.31 16.85
CA VAL A 53 33.59 9.91 16.38
C VAL A 53 32.70 9.03 17.26
N LYS A 54 32.72 9.24 18.58
CA LYS A 54 31.85 8.50 19.50
C LYS A 54 30.37 8.79 19.24
N GLU A 55 30.01 10.06 19.07
CA GLU A 55 28.63 10.47 18.75
C GLU A 55 28.16 9.89 17.41
N GLU A 56 29.01 9.92 16.38
CA GLU A 56 28.70 9.31 15.09
C GLU A 56 28.52 7.79 15.18
N LYS A 57 29.41 7.09 15.90
CA LYS A 57 29.27 5.66 16.16
C LYS A 57 27.92 5.34 16.81
N ASP A 58 27.49 6.14 17.78
CA ASP A 58 26.22 5.93 18.48
C ASP A 58 25.00 6.23 17.56
N ARG A 59 25.10 7.22 16.66
CA ARG A 59 24.09 7.46 15.60
C ARG A 59 23.98 6.28 14.64
N ILE A 60 25.09 5.84 14.06
CA ILE A 60 25.15 4.70 13.14
C ILE A 60 24.59 3.44 13.81
N MET A 61 24.89 3.21 15.09
CA MET A 61 24.37 2.06 15.83
C MET A 61 22.84 2.09 15.98
N LYS A 62 22.24 3.28 16.18
CA LYS A 62 20.79 3.43 16.22
C LYS A 62 20.15 3.18 14.87
N GLU A 63 20.68 3.77 13.80
CA GLU A 63 20.18 3.56 12.43
C GLU A 63 20.27 2.09 12.01
N LYS A 64 21.39 1.42 12.31
CA LYS A 64 21.53 -0.02 12.10
C LYS A 64 20.44 -0.82 12.82
N GLY A 65 20.09 -0.43 14.05
CA GLY A 65 19.00 -1.03 14.80
C GLY A 65 17.64 -0.90 14.10
N LEU A 66 17.34 0.30 13.59
CA LEU A 66 16.11 0.54 12.82
C LEU A 66 16.05 -0.30 11.54
N ILE A 67 17.15 -0.34 10.78
CA ILE A 67 17.26 -1.15 9.56
C ILE A 67 17.02 -2.65 9.87
N CYS A 68 17.63 -3.17 10.95
CA CYS A 68 17.41 -4.55 11.36
C CYS A 68 15.94 -4.84 11.70
N SER A 69 15.25 -3.92 12.38
CA SER A 69 13.83 -4.06 12.69
C SER A 69 12.97 -4.10 11.42
N GLN A 70 13.25 -3.22 10.46
CA GLN A 70 12.56 -3.20 9.17
C GLN A 70 12.79 -4.49 8.38
N ILE A 71 14.03 -4.99 8.34
CA ILE A 71 14.34 -6.26 7.67
C ILE A 71 13.53 -7.41 8.29
N LEU A 72 13.49 -7.51 9.62
CA LEU A 72 12.74 -8.56 10.32
C LEU A 72 11.23 -8.49 10.07
N GLU A 73 10.69 -7.28 9.94
CA GLU A 73 9.28 -7.08 9.60
C GLU A 73 8.98 -7.52 8.16
N LYS A 74 9.81 -7.10 7.19
CA LYS A 74 9.67 -7.53 5.79
C LYS A 74 9.81 -9.05 5.66
N GLN A 75 10.73 -9.67 6.38
CA GLN A 75 10.89 -11.12 6.40
C GLN A 75 9.61 -11.83 6.87
N ARG A 76 8.97 -11.32 7.94
CA ARG A 76 7.69 -11.85 8.43
C ARG A 76 6.57 -11.72 7.40
N LYS A 77 6.48 -10.57 6.72
CA LYS A 77 5.49 -10.33 5.66
C LYS A 77 5.69 -11.28 4.48
N ILE A 78 6.95 -11.53 4.08
CA ILE A 78 7.29 -12.50 3.03
C ILE A 78 6.80 -13.90 3.43
N THR A 79 7.13 -14.39 4.63
CA THR A 79 6.71 -15.71 5.08
C THR A 79 5.18 -15.86 5.13
N SER A 80 4.46 -14.81 5.53
CA SER A 80 2.98 -14.80 5.47
C SER A 80 2.47 -14.94 4.04
N LEU A 81 3.02 -14.18 3.09
CA LEU A 81 2.62 -14.24 1.69
C LEU A 81 2.98 -15.57 1.02
N GLU A 82 4.10 -16.18 1.39
CA GLU A 82 4.48 -17.52 0.94
C GLU A 82 3.46 -18.58 1.41
N LEU A 83 2.98 -18.47 2.66
CA LEU A 83 1.92 -19.33 3.18
C LEU A 83 0.63 -19.16 2.38
N ASP A 84 0.19 -17.90 2.18
CA ASP A 84 -1.03 -17.59 1.43
C ASP A 84 -0.94 -18.11 -0.02
N SER A 85 0.21 -17.92 -0.67
CA SER A 85 0.46 -18.44 -2.02
C SER A 85 0.39 -19.96 -2.07
N SER A 86 0.90 -20.65 -1.05
CA SER A 86 0.83 -22.11 -0.95
C SER A 86 -0.62 -22.58 -0.79
N THR A 87 -1.40 -21.94 0.09
CA THR A 87 -2.83 -22.23 0.28
C THR A 87 -3.64 -21.96 -0.99
N LEU A 88 -3.35 -20.86 -1.69
CA LEU A 88 -4.02 -20.54 -2.95
C LEU A 88 -3.72 -21.57 -4.04
N ASN A 89 -2.46 -21.99 -4.18
CA ASN A 89 -2.08 -23.04 -5.12
C ASN A 89 -2.80 -24.36 -4.81
N GLN A 90 -2.84 -24.77 -3.54
CA GLN A 90 -3.57 -25.97 -3.13
C GLN A 90 -5.07 -25.87 -3.48
N THR A 91 -5.68 -24.71 -3.27
CA THR A 91 -7.09 -24.47 -3.61
C THR A 91 -7.32 -24.54 -5.12
N LEU A 92 -6.40 -23.97 -5.91
CA LEU A 92 -6.46 -24.02 -7.36
C LEU A 92 -6.38 -25.47 -7.89
N ASP A 93 -5.49 -26.29 -7.33
CA ASP A 93 -5.35 -27.70 -7.70
C ASP A 93 -6.65 -28.48 -7.42
N LEU A 94 -7.29 -28.23 -6.27
CA LEU A 94 -8.58 -28.83 -5.93
C LEU A 94 -9.68 -28.42 -6.91
N MET A 95 -9.79 -27.13 -7.23
CA MET A 95 -10.76 -26.62 -8.21
C MET A 95 -10.53 -27.22 -9.60
N GLN A 96 -9.28 -27.34 -10.02
CA GLN A 96 -8.89 -27.94 -11.29
C GLN A 96 -9.29 -29.41 -11.35
N HIS A 97 -9.02 -30.17 -10.28
CA HIS A 97 -9.43 -31.56 -10.16
C HIS A 97 -10.96 -31.72 -10.20
N GLU A 98 -11.70 -30.88 -9.48
CA GLU A 98 -13.16 -30.90 -9.48
C GLU A 98 -13.73 -30.58 -10.88
N ARG A 99 -13.20 -29.56 -11.56
CA ARG A 99 -13.59 -29.19 -12.92
C ARG A 99 -13.41 -30.36 -13.89
N VAL A 100 -12.27 -31.05 -13.85
CA VAL A 100 -12.01 -32.23 -14.69
C VAL A 100 -13.02 -33.33 -14.38
N THR A 101 -13.24 -33.62 -13.10
CA THR A 101 -14.19 -34.65 -12.65
C THR A 101 -15.61 -34.36 -13.14
N GLN A 102 -16.09 -33.12 -13.02
CA GLN A 102 -17.40 -32.71 -13.51
C GLN A 102 -17.49 -32.78 -15.03
N SER A 103 -16.44 -32.38 -15.76
CA SER A 103 -16.38 -32.45 -17.22
C SER A 103 -16.51 -33.88 -17.72
N THR A 104 -15.81 -34.84 -17.09
CA THR A 104 -15.92 -36.27 -17.43
C THR A 104 -17.33 -36.79 -17.21
N LYS A 105 -17.96 -36.49 -16.06
CA LYS A 105 -19.35 -36.89 -15.77
C LYS A 105 -20.35 -36.32 -16.78
N LEU A 106 -20.15 -35.07 -17.20
CA LEU A 106 -20.99 -34.43 -18.22
C LEU A 106 -20.84 -35.12 -19.58
N LEU A 107 -19.61 -35.44 -19.98
CA LEU A 107 -19.31 -36.15 -21.22
C LEU A 107 -19.96 -37.54 -21.24
N GLU A 108 -19.83 -38.31 -20.16
CA GLU A 108 -20.47 -39.63 -20.00
C GLU A 108 -21.99 -39.52 -20.14
N LYS A 109 -22.61 -38.54 -19.47
CA LYS A 109 -24.05 -38.30 -19.54
C LYS A 109 -24.50 -37.91 -20.95
N SER A 110 -23.73 -37.07 -21.64
CA SER A 110 -23.98 -36.68 -23.04
C SER A 110 -23.89 -37.88 -23.98
N SER A 111 -22.87 -38.74 -23.80
CA SER A 111 -22.72 -39.97 -24.58
C SER A 111 -23.89 -40.93 -24.36
N TYR A 112 -24.34 -41.07 -23.11
CA TYR A 112 -25.51 -41.88 -22.77
C TYR A 112 -26.78 -41.38 -23.49
N TYR A 113 -27.08 -40.09 -23.41
CA TYR A 113 -28.26 -39.54 -24.07
C TYR A 113 -28.19 -39.60 -25.59
N THR A 114 -27.00 -39.43 -26.17
CA THR A 114 -26.79 -39.62 -27.62
C THR A 114 -27.16 -41.04 -28.03
N LYS A 115 -26.67 -42.05 -27.28
CA LYS A 115 -27.01 -43.44 -27.52
C LYS A 115 -28.52 -43.72 -27.40
N VAL A 116 -29.16 -43.22 -26.34
CA VAL A 116 -30.63 -43.38 -26.17
C VAL A 116 -31.40 -42.73 -27.31
N ALA A 117 -30.97 -41.56 -27.80
CA ALA A 117 -31.59 -40.91 -28.94
C ALA A 117 -31.42 -41.74 -30.22
N ASP A 118 -30.22 -42.27 -30.47
CA ASP A 118 -29.96 -43.16 -31.61
C ASP A 118 -30.82 -44.44 -31.53
N ASP A 119 -30.92 -45.07 -30.35
CA ASP A 119 -31.74 -46.26 -30.13
C ASP A 119 -33.23 -45.99 -30.44
N ILE A 120 -33.77 -44.84 -29.99
CA ILE A 120 -35.15 -44.41 -30.31
C ILE A 120 -35.32 -44.20 -31.82
N ILE A 121 -34.35 -43.56 -32.48
CA ILE A 121 -34.40 -43.32 -33.93
C ILE A 121 -34.40 -44.65 -34.70
N THR A 122 -33.59 -45.63 -34.27
CA THR A 122 -33.57 -46.95 -34.90
C THR A 122 -34.90 -47.68 -34.71
N GLU A 123 -35.46 -47.69 -33.51
CA GLU A 123 -36.75 -48.33 -33.22
C GLU A 123 -37.88 -47.71 -34.05
N LEU A 124 -37.91 -46.38 -34.17
CA LEU A 124 -38.91 -45.68 -35.00
C LEU A 124 -38.77 -46.02 -36.49
N LYS A 125 -37.54 -46.15 -37.01
CA LYS A 125 -37.29 -46.56 -38.39
C LYS A 125 -37.74 -48.01 -38.63
N ASP A 126 -37.49 -48.89 -37.67
CA ASP A 126 -37.91 -50.30 -37.75
C ASP A 126 -39.44 -50.42 -37.74
N GLN A 127 -40.11 -49.68 -36.85
CA GLN A 127 -41.57 -49.57 -36.84
C GLN A 127 -42.12 -49.02 -38.15
N GLN A 128 -41.50 -47.98 -38.72
CA GLN A 128 -41.88 -47.44 -40.02
C GLN A 128 -41.71 -48.48 -41.14
N GLY A 129 -40.60 -49.22 -41.14
CA GLY A 129 -40.34 -50.31 -42.09
C GLY A 129 -41.39 -51.42 -41.99
N TRP A 130 -41.75 -51.82 -40.76
CA TRP A 130 -42.81 -52.81 -40.51
C TRP A 130 -44.17 -52.34 -41.03
N ILE A 131 -44.55 -51.08 -40.80
CA ILE A 131 -45.80 -50.50 -41.32
C ILE A 131 -45.82 -50.50 -42.85
N ILE A 132 -44.70 -50.15 -43.50
CA ILE A 132 -44.59 -50.15 -44.97
C ILE A 132 -44.71 -51.58 -45.52
N ALA A 133 -44.02 -52.54 -44.90
CA ALA A 133 -44.10 -53.96 -45.29
C ALA A 133 -45.53 -54.51 -45.12
N ASN A 134 -46.20 -54.18 -44.01
CA ASN A 134 -47.57 -54.62 -43.75
C ASN A 134 -48.60 -53.97 -44.69
N LYS A 135 -48.36 -52.72 -45.12
CA LYS A 135 -49.15 -52.06 -46.18
C LYS A 135 -48.97 -52.74 -47.54
N CYS A 136 -47.77 -53.22 -47.87
CA CYS A 136 -47.54 -53.97 -49.11
C CYS A 136 -48.24 -55.33 -49.08
N SER A 137 -48.26 -56.03 -47.95
CA SER A 137 -49.03 -57.29 -47.82
C SER A 137 -50.55 -57.10 -47.89
N PHE A 138 -51.07 -55.91 -47.57
CA PHE A 138 -52.49 -55.59 -47.72
C PHE A 138 -52.89 -55.16 -49.14
N LEU A 139 -51.92 -54.79 -49.99
CA LEU A 139 -52.16 -54.50 -51.41
C LEU A 139 -52.14 -55.75 -52.29
N ASP A 140 -51.62 -56.87 -51.78
CA ASP A 140 -51.72 -58.19 -52.42
C ASP A 140 -52.95 -59.00 -51.99
N THR A 141 -53.79 -58.46 -51.09
CA THR A 141 -55.08 -59.06 -50.75
C THR A 141 -56.19 -58.05 -50.94
N GLU A 142 -56.85 -58.17 -52.07
CA GLU A 142 -58.05 -57.43 -52.44
C GLU A 142 -59.15 -57.56 -51.34
N ASN A 143 -59.78 -56.42 -51.05
CA ASN A 143 -61.08 -56.21 -50.39
C ASN A 143 -61.16 -56.24 -48.85
N GLY A 144 -61.70 -55.14 -48.29
CA GLY A 144 -62.42 -55.20 -47.01
C GLY A 144 -62.49 -53.91 -46.20
N LEU A 145 -63.40 -52.99 -46.58
CA LEU A 145 -63.96 -51.96 -45.69
C LEU A 145 -64.49 -52.59 -44.39
N VAL A 146 -64.10 -52.10 -43.20
CA VAL A 146 -65.01 -51.87 -42.06
C VAL A 146 -64.40 -50.80 -41.15
N GLY A 147 -65.11 -49.69 -41.00
CA GLY A 147 -64.78 -48.63 -40.06
C GLY A 147 -65.43 -48.82 -38.69
N ASN A 148 -64.95 -47.99 -37.77
CA ASN A 148 -65.58 -47.48 -36.55
C ASN A 148 -65.59 -48.42 -35.34
N ASN A 149 -64.86 -48.03 -34.29
CA ASN A 149 -65.28 -48.06 -32.87
C ASN A 149 -64.19 -47.57 -31.89
N ILE A 150 -63.51 -46.46 -32.17
CA ILE A 150 -62.56 -45.84 -31.22
C ILE A 150 -62.84 -44.33 -31.18
N THR A 151 -64.01 -43.94 -30.70
CA THR A 151 -64.37 -42.52 -30.56
C THR A 151 -65.44 -42.30 -29.50
N ARG A 152 -65.31 -42.98 -28.36
CA ARG A 152 -66.18 -42.71 -27.20
C ARG A 152 -65.48 -42.79 -25.84
N GLU A 153 -64.16 -42.85 -25.81
CA GLU A 153 -63.38 -42.87 -24.56
C GLU A 153 -62.34 -41.73 -24.56
N ILE A 154 -62.72 -40.56 -25.09
CA ILE A 154 -61.89 -39.35 -25.10
C ILE A 154 -62.55 -38.20 -24.31
N CYS A 155 -63.84 -38.29 -23.98
CA CYS A 155 -64.58 -37.17 -23.38
C CYS A 155 -64.53 -37.05 -21.84
N GLU A 156 -63.76 -37.88 -21.12
CA GLU A 156 -63.61 -37.73 -19.66
C GLU A 156 -62.21 -37.25 -19.23
N THR A 157 -61.29 -37.00 -20.18
CA THR A 157 -59.91 -36.57 -19.86
C THR A 157 -59.69 -35.06 -20.06
N GLU A 158 -60.61 -34.35 -20.72
CA GLU A 158 -60.41 -32.96 -21.15
C GLU A 158 -60.50 -31.92 -20.00
N GLU A 159 -61.33 -32.14 -18.96
CA GLU A 159 -61.42 -31.22 -17.82
C GLU A 159 -60.17 -31.27 -16.91
N SER A 160 -59.50 -32.43 -16.81
CA SER A 160 -58.26 -32.56 -16.03
C SER A 160 -57.05 -31.96 -16.76
N GLN A 161 -57.01 -32.08 -18.10
CA GLN A 161 -55.96 -31.50 -18.93
C GLN A 161 -56.01 -29.98 -18.99
N GLY A 162 -57.20 -29.37 -19.06
CA GLY A 162 -57.36 -27.92 -19.07
C GLY A 162 -56.84 -27.25 -17.78
N ASN A 163 -57.02 -27.90 -16.63
CA ASN A 163 -56.56 -27.39 -15.34
C ASN A 163 -55.03 -27.51 -15.19
N ILE A 164 -54.44 -28.60 -15.69
CA ILE A 164 -52.99 -28.82 -15.73
C ILE A 164 -52.32 -27.83 -16.68
N MET A 165 -52.88 -27.64 -17.88
CA MET A 165 -52.38 -26.69 -18.88
C MET A 165 -52.39 -25.25 -18.36
N LYS A 166 -53.46 -24.85 -17.66
CA LYS A 166 -53.57 -23.52 -17.03
C LYS A 166 -52.55 -23.33 -15.90
N SER A 167 -52.31 -24.36 -15.09
CA SER A 167 -51.29 -24.36 -14.04
C SER A 167 -49.86 -24.28 -14.59
N LEU A 168 -49.58 -25.01 -15.67
CA LEU A 168 -48.29 -24.94 -16.38
C LEU A 168 -48.06 -23.57 -17.01
N LEU A 169 -49.10 -22.97 -17.61
CA LEU A 169 -49.02 -21.64 -18.22
C LEU A 169 -48.70 -20.57 -17.15
N MET A 170 -49.37 -20.61 -16.00
CA MET A 170 -49.07 -19.70 -14.88
C MET A 170 -47.64 -19.86 -14.35
N LYS A 171 -47.12 -21.10 -14.26
CA LYS A 171 -45.72 -21.35 -13.87
C LYS A 171 -44.73 -20.87 -14.93
N PHE A 172 -45.08 -21.02 -16.21
CA PHE A 172 -44.28 -20.52 -17.31
C PHE A 172 -44.20 -18.99 -17.31
N ASP A 173 -45.34 -18.32 -17.11
CA ASP A 173 -45.39 -16.86 -17.01
C ASP A 173 -44.61 -16.34 -15.78
N ALA A 174 -44.70 -17.05 -14.65
CA ALA A 174 -43.90 -16.74 -13.45
C ALA A 174 -42.38 -16.91 -13.72
N ALA A 175 -41.97 -18.03 -14.31
CA ALA A 175 -40.57 -18.28 -14.66
C ALA A 175 -40.04 -17.28 -15.70
N LYS A 176 -40.90 -16.84 -16.63
CA LYS A 176 -40.57 -15.79 -17.60
C LYS A 176 -40.36 -14.44 -16.93
N ALA A 177 -41.22 -14.07 -15.97
CA ALA A 177 -41.05 -12.85 -15.19
C ALA A 177 -39.77 -12.86 -14.34
N GLU A 178 -39.43 -14.00 -13.73
CA GLU A 178 -38.15 -14.18 -13.01
C GLU A 178 -36.95 -14.05 -13.96
N LEU A 179 -37.03 -14.62 -15.16
CA LEU A 179 -35.98 -14.49 -16.17
C LEU A 179 -35.80 -13.03 -16.61
N ASP A 180 -36.89 -12.32 -16.87
CA ASP A 180 -36.85 -10.89 -17.24
C ASP A 180 -36.24 -10.03 -16.12
N GLN A 181 -36.55 -10.34 -14.85
CA GLN A 181 -35.95 -9.69 -13.70
C GLN A 181 -34.44 -9.98 -13.61
N MET A 182 -34.02 -11.21 -13.88
CA MET A 182 -32.61 -11.60 -13.89
C MET A 182 -31.84 -10.90 -15.01
N VAL A 183 -32.45 -10.73 -16.19
CA VAL A 183 -31.88 -9.97 -17.32
C VAL A 183 -31.71 -8.50 -16.95
N GLN A 184 -32.70 -7.90 -16.29
CA GLN A 184 -32.61 -6.53 -15.75
C GLN A 184 -31.47 -6.38 -14.74
N MET A 185 -31.36 -7.29 -13.76
CA MET A 185 -30.27 -7.28 -12.78
C MET A 185 -28.90 -7.42 -13.45
N LYS A 186 -28.78 -8.31 -14.44
CA LYS A 186 -27.55 -8.47 -15.24
C LYS A 186 -27.16 -7.17 -15.94
N TYR A 187 -28.13 -6.47 -16.56
CA TYR A 187 -27.87 -5.19 -17.21
C TYR A 187 -27.35 -4.14 -16.21
N ASN A 188 -27.98 -4.03 -15.04
CA ASN A 188 -27.55 -3.11 -13.98
C ASN A 188 -26.14 -3.44 -13.46
N LEU A 189 -25.83 -4.72 -13.25
CA LEU A 189 -24.48 -5.15 -12.85
C LEU A 189 -23.43 -4.83 -13.90
N VAL A 190 -23.74 -5.01 -15.19
CA VAL A 190 -22.83 -4.63 -16.29
C VAL A 190 -22.58 -3.12 -16.29
N LEU A 191 -23.63 -2.32 -16.06
CA LEU A 191 -23.50 -0.88 -15.97
C LEU A 191 -22.63 -0.45 -14.78
N GLU A 192 -22.86 -0.99 -13.58
CA GLU A 192 -22.04 -0.68 -12.40
C GLU A 192 -20.58 -1.14 -12.58
N ASN A 193 -20.36 -2.34 -13.15
CA ASN A 193 -19.00 -2.79 -13.49
C ASN A 193 -18.28 -1.84 -14.44
N SER A 194 -19.00 -1.26 -15.41
CA SER A 194 -18.42 -0.27 -16.34
C SER A 194 -18.00 1.02 -15.62
N LYS A 195 -18.80 1.49 -14.65
CA LYS A 195 -18.48 2.68 -13.84
C LYS A 195 -17.27 2.42 -12.94
N ILE A 196 -17.23 1.27 -12.26
CA ILE A 196 -16.11 0.86 -11.41
C ILE A 196 -14.83 0.76 -12.24
N LYS A 197 -14.91 0.17 -13.43
CA LYS A 197 -13.76 0.08 -14.34
C LYS A 197 -13.22 1.46 -14.70
N HIS A 198 -14.09 2.41 -15.06
CA HIS A 198 -13.67 3.78 -15.35
C HIS A 198 -13.05 4.48 -14.13
N ALA A 199 -13.62 4.29 -12.93
CA ALA A 199 -13.05 4.84 -11.70
C ALA A 199 -11.66 4.25 -11.40
N MET A 200 -11.47 2.94 -11.59
CA MET A 200 -10.17 2.29 -11.43
C MET A 200 -9.13 2.81 -12.43
N GLU A 201 -9.52 2.98 -13.69
CA GLU A 201 -8.62 3.54 -14.72
C GLU A 201 -8.20 4.98 -14.38
N LEU A 202 -9.13 5.80 -13.88
CA LEU A 202 -8.85 7.16 -13.41
C LEU A 202 -7.86 7.17 -12.24
N VAL A 203 -8.08 6.33 -11.23
CA VAL A 203 -7.18 6.20 -10.07
C VAL A 203 -5.80 5.71 -10.51
N LYS A 204 -5.74 4.74 -11.41
CA LYS A 204 -4.49 4.23 -11.98
C LYS A 204 -3.73 5.32 -12.75
N GLY A 205 -4.46 6.15 -13.51
CA GLY A 205 -3.89 7.31 -14.20
C GLY A 205 -3.23 8.29 -13.22
N LYS A 206 -3.95 8.66 -12.16
CA LYS A 206 -3.42 9.53 -11.10
C LYS A 206 -2.22 8.93 -10.38
N LEU A 207 -2.25 7.61 -10.10
CA LEU A 207 -1.12 6.91 -9.50
C LEU A 207 0.14 7.07 -10.37
N ASN A 208 -0.02 7.03 -11.70
CA ASN A 208 1.07 7.19 -12.66
C ASN A 208 1.64 8.63 -12.74
N GLU A 209 0.92 9.63 -12.24
CA GLU A 209 1.41 11.02 -12.17
C GLU A 209 2.44 11.24 -11.05
N TYR A 210 2.41 10.40 -10.01
CA TYR A 210 3.38 10.48 -8.92
C TYR A 210 4.76 9.99 -9.33
N LYS A 211 5.79 10.38 -8.57
CA LYS A 211 7.14 9.88 -8.78
C LYS A 211 7.21 8.36 -8.52
N PRO A 212 8.03 7.60 -9.28
CA PRO A 212 8.13 6.15 -9.12
C PRO A 212 8.52 5.72 -7.71
N GLU A 213 9.38 6.49 -7.04
CA GLU A 213 9.82 6.22 -5.67
C GLU A 213 8.65 6.26 -4.67
N LEU A 214 7.66 7.12 -4.90
CA LEU A 214 6.44 7.21 -4.07
C LEU A 214 5.45 6.09 -4.40
N ARG A 215 5.43 5.59 -5.63
CA ARG A 215 4.56 4.47 -6.03
C ARG A 215 5.04 3.13 -5.48
N GLU A 216 6.34 2.95 -5.35
CA GLU A 216 6.97 1.71 -4.90
C GLU A 216 7.08 1.62 -3.36
N MET A 217 6.88 2.73 -2.67
CA MET A 217 6.94 2.81 -1.21
C MET A 217 5.75 2.10 -0.56
N ASN A 218 5.95 1.55 0.65
CA ASN A 218 4.89 0.84 1.38
C ASN A 218 3.75 1.79 1.77
N ILE A 219 2.51 1.44 1.43
CA ILE A 219 1.30 2.21 1.79
C ILE A 219 1.22 2.46 3.30
N GLU A 220 1.60 1.49 4.13
CA GLU A 220 1.61 1.64 5.60
C GLU A 220 2.57 2.76 6.04
N LEU A 221 3.76 2.84 5.43
CA LEU A 221 4.75 3.89 5.72
C LEU A 221 4.29 5.25 5.20
N LEU A 222 3.68 5.30 4.01
CA LEU A 222 3.10 6.53 3.49
C LEU A 222 1.98 7.06 4.38
N ASP A 223 1.13 6.18 4.93
CA ASP A 223 0.06 6.57 5.84
C ASP A 223 0.64 7.07 7.17
N GLU A 224 1.65 6.41 7.73
CA GLU A 224 2.37 6.87 8.91
C GLU A 224 3.02 8.25 8.69
N GLU A 225 3.75 8.46 7.59
CA GLU A 225 4.34 9.76 7.24
C GLU A 225 3.27 10.84 7.03
N LEU A 226 2.14 10.50 6.39
CA LEU A 226 1.02 11.41 6.22
C LEU A 226 0.43 11.82 7.58
N GLN A 227 0.24 10.88 8.50
CA GLN A 227 -0.26 11.17 9.84
C GLN A 227 0.70 12.05 10.64
N VAL A 228 2.01 11.81 10.53
CA VAL A 228 3.04 12.67 11.15
C VAL A 228 2.97 14.08 10.58
N LEU A 229 2.92 14.23 9.26
CA LEU A 229 2.81 15.54 8.60
C LEU A 229 1.52 16.28 8.97
N LEU A 230 0.38 15.57 9.08
CA LEU A 230 -0.88 16.15 9.53
C LEU A 230 -0.80 16.62 10.99
N SER A 231 -0.12 15.86 11.85
CA SER A 231 0.10 16.23 13.25
C SER A 231 1.00 17.45 13.38
N ASP A 232 2.10 17.49 12.64
CA ASP A 232 3.02 18.64 12.60
C ASP A 232 2.30 19.90 12.12
N LYS A 233 1.46 19.79 11.08
CA LYS A 233 0.64 20.90 10.59
C LYS A 233 -0.32 21.44 11.66
N SER A 234 -0.88 20.56 12.50
CA SER A 234 -1.70 20.99 13.65
C SER A 234 -0.86 21.74 14.67
N GLY A 235 0.32 21.20 15.01
CA GLY A 235 1.26 21.83 15.94
C GLY A 235 1.76 23.20 15.45
N GLU A 236 2.04 23.36 14.15
CA GLU A 236 2.39 24.64 13.55
C GLU A 236 1.25 25.66 13.64
N ALA A 237 0.01 25.22 13.40
CA ALA A 237 -1.17 26.09 13.52
C ALA A 237 -1.39 26.55 14.97
N GLU A 238 -1.23 25.65 15.95
CA GLU A 238 -1.31 25.96 17.38
C GLU A 238 -0.19 26.91 17.81
N PHE A 239 1.03 26.69 17.34
CA PHE A 239 2.16 27.58 17.61
C PHE A 239 1.93 28.99 17.03
N LEU A 240 1.45 29.09 15.79
CA LEU A 240 1.09 30.37 15.17
C LEU A 240 0.00 31.09 15.97
N GLN A 241 -1.02 30.36 16.43
CA GLN A 241 -2.10 30.93 17.22
C GLN A 241 -1.60 31.42 18.60
N ALA A 242 -0.72 30.65 19.25
CA ALA A 242 -0.09 31.06 20.50
C ALA A 242 0.78 32.31 20.33
N LEU A 243 1.53 32.40 19.23
CA LEU A 243 2.34 33.57 18.90
C LEU A 243 1.48 34.82 18.66
N GLN A 244 0.36 34.67 17.94
CA GLN A 244 -0.61 35.75 17.76
C GLN A 244 -1.18 36.23 19.10
N LEU A 245 -1.50 35.31 20.02
CA LEU A 245 -1.99 35.64 21.36
C LEU A 245 -0.93 36.38 22.20
N GLN A 246 0.35 35.97 22.10
CA GLN A 246 1.45 36.69 22.73
C GLN A 246 1.63 38.10 22.16
N ILE A 247 1.50 38.25 20.84
CA ILE A 247 1.57 39.58 20.21
C ILE A 247 0.41 40.46 20.69
N MET A 248 -0.80 39.92 20.83
CA MET A 248 -1.94 40.67 21.37
C MET A 248 -1.70 41.10 22.82
N THR A 249 -1.23 40.20 23.68
CA THR A 249 -0.93 40.56 25.08
C THR A 249 0.16 41.61 25.17
N LEU A 250 1.21 41.54 24.35
CA LEU A 250 2.24 42.57 24.27
C LEU A 250 1.69 43.92 23.79
N LYS A 251 0.77 43.94 22.82
CA LYS A 251 0.11 45.17 22.36
C LYS A 251 -0.76 45.82 23.44
N GLU A 252 -1.32 45.04 24.36
CA GLU A 252 -2.13 45.54 25.48
C GLU A 252 -1.31 46.10 26.64
N ILE A 253 -0.01 45.80 26.70
CA ILE A 253 0.89 46.34 27.72
C ILE A 253 1.23 47.80 27.39
N SER A 254 0.52 48.74 28.02
CA SER A 254 0.92 50.14 28.09
C SER A 254 1.61 50.40 29.43
N HIS A 255 2.89 50.79 29.42
CA HIS A 255 3.62 51.11 30.65
C HIS A 255 3.87 52.62 30.76
N PRO A 256 3.44 53.27 31.85
CA PRO A 256 3.80 54.66 32.13
C PRO A 256 5.25 54.74 32.60
N VAL A 257 6.07 55.51 31.90
CA VAL A 257 7.47 55.79 32.23
C VAL A 257 7.58 57.22 32.70
N LYS A 258 8.02 57.41 33.95
CA LYS A 258 8.32 58.75 34.48
C LYS A 258 9.69 59.20 34.04
N CYS A 259 9.73 60.32 33.33
CA CYS A 259 10.95 61.03 32.99
C CYS A 259 11.53 61.69 34.24
N SER A 260 12.86 61.80 34.30
CA SER A 260 13.58 62.59 35.31
C SER A 260 13.19 64.08 35.31
N CYS A 261 12.49 64.54 34.27
CA CYS A 261 11.89 65.86 34.13
C CYS A 261 10.52 66.02 34.82
N GLY A 262 9.94 64.95 35.40
CA GLY A 262 8.64 64.98 36.10
C GLY A 262 7.42 64.64 35.24
N GLU A 263 7.57 64.62 33.91
CA GLU A 263 6.54 64.21 32.95
C GLU A 263 6.41 62.67 32.88
N GLU A 264 5.19 62.17 32.66
CA GLU A 264 4.88 60.75 32.59
C GLU A 264 4.45 60.38 31.16
N TYR A 265 5.20 59.47 30.52
CA TYR A 265 5.01 59.08 29.12
C TYR A 265 4.43 57.67 29.05
N ARG A 266 3.40 57.46 28.24
CA ARG A 266 2.85 56.11 27.99
C ARG A 266 3.58 55.48 26.81
N VAL A 267 4.26 54.36 27.05
CA VAL A 267 4.94 53.62 25.99
C VAL A 267 3.95 52.60 25.40
N GLU A 268 3.69 52.72 24.11
CA GLU A 268 2.87 51.78 23.33
C GLU A 268 3.76 51.09 22.29
N LEU A 269 3.54 49.79 22.08
CA LEU A 269 4.18 49.04 21.00
C LEU A 269 3.53 49.43 19.67
N GLY A 270 4.15 50.35 18.95
CA GLY A 270 3.70 50.80 17.64
C GLY A 270 3.61 49.64 16.65
N ALA A 271 2.43 49.44 16.06
CA ALA A 271 2.22 48.53 14.95
C ALA A 271 2.90 49.09 13.69
N TYR A 272 4.19 48.81 13.51
CA TYR A 272 4.85 49.02 12.22
C TYR A 272 4.58 47.83 11.32
N GLY A 273 3.63 47.99 10.38
CA GLY A 273 3.41 46.99 9.33
C GLY A 273 2.05 47.01 8.65
N GLU A 274 1.55 48.18 8.22
CA GLU A 274 0.59 48.28 7.11
C GLU A 274 1.05 49.42 6.18
N ALA A 275 1.79 49.04 5.14
CA ALA A 275 2.05 49.81 3.94
C ALA A 275 2.16 48.83 2.76
#